data_AF-A0A961S3L3-F1
#
_entry.id   AF-A0A961S3L3-F1
#
_cell.length_a   1.000
_cell.length_b   1.000
_cell.length_c   1.000
_cell.angle_alpha   90.00
_cell.angle_beta   90.00
_cell.angle_gamma   90.00
#
_symmetry.space_group_name_H-M   'P 1'
#
loop_
_entity.id
_entity.type
_entity.pdbx_description
1 polymer ?
#
loop_
_entity_poly.entity_id
_entity_poly.type
_entity_poly.pdbx_seq_one_letter_code
_entity_poly.pdbx_strand_id
1 'polypeptide(L)'
;MMLESLLAEVSKLSKIHRVAGGLVEFALSLEPNSELKSEHGRYVVRPKNFVTFSVHSSRTNNLTVTMRGNPSEFEHTAELLVKKDQNGYSVFRLEEIGQLAAAANHIKRAHTLFDRGRTRPIKAVKTVEI
;
A
#
# COMPACT_ATOMS: atom_id res chain seq x y z
N MET A 1 -0.10 -12.92 -15.20
CA MET A 1 -0.95 -12.02 -15.99
C MET A 1 -1.33 -10.71 -15.27
N MET A 2 -1.67 -10.69 -13.95
CA MET A 2 -2.05 -9.41 -13.29
C MET A 2 -0.88 -8.46 -12.97
N LEU A 3 0.29 -9.00 -12.62
CA LEU A 3 1.49 -8.19 -12.42
C LEU A 3 1.92 -7.46 -13.69
N GLU A 4 1.92 -8.16 -14.83
CA GLU A 4 2.27 -7.57 -16.13
C GLU A 4 1.33 -6.43 -16.52
N SER A 5 0.03 -6.58 -16.22
CA SER A 5 -0.96 -5.51 -16.43
C SER A 5 -0.64 -4.26 -15.60
N LEU A 6 -0.36 -4.42 -14.29
CA LEU A 6 0.02 -3.29 -13.45
C LEU A 6 1.34 -2.66 -13.92
N LEU A 7 2.35 -3.47 -14.25
CA LEU A 7 3.64 -2.97 -14.73
C LEU A 7 3.49 -2.23 -16.07
N ALA A 8 2.59 -2.66 -16.95
CA ALA A 8 2.25 -1.95 -18.18
C ALA A 8 1.49 -0.63 -17.93
N GLU A 9 0.77 -0.50 -16.82
CA GLU A 9 0.19 0.80 -16.41
C GLU A 9 1.25 1.69 -15.78
N VAL A 10 2.08 1.14 -14.90
CA VAL A 10 3.19 1.84 -14.25
C VAL A 10 4.20 2.35 -15.26
N SER A 11 4.43 1.64 -16.38
CA SER A 11 5.32 2.10 -17.45
C SER A 11 4.88 3.41 -18.10
N LYS A 12 3.59 3.77 -17.97
CA LYS A 12 3.05 5.06 -18.43
C LYS A 12 3.44 6.22 -17.49
N LEU A 13 4.00 5.93 -16.32
CA LEU A 13 4.43 6.93 -15.35
C LEU A 13 5.81 7.47 -15.70
N SER A 14 5.88 8.50 -16.56
CA SER A 14 7.12 8.91 -17.23
C SER A 14 8.34 9.06 -16.31
N LYS A 15 8.19 9.73 -15.17
CA LYS A 15 9.28 9.99 -14.22
C LYS A 15 9.56 8.86 -13.24
N ILE A 16 8.52 8.20 -12.77
CA ILE A 16 8.61 7.29 -11.61
C ILE A 16 8.42 5.82 -11.96
N HIS A 17 8.19 5.44 -13.23
CA HIS A 17 7.86 4.07 -13.61
C HIS A 17 8.81 3.02 -13.03
N ARG A 18 10.13 3.26 -13.03
CA ARG A 18 11.12 2.30 -12.50
C ARG A 18 10.96 2.12 -11.00
N VAL A 19 10.84 3.21 -10.24
CA VAL A 19 10.72 3.15 -8.79
C VAL A 19 9.35 2.64 -8.35
N ALA A 20 8.29 2.98 -9.09
CA ALA A 20 6.95 2.46 -8.89
C ALA A 20 6.89 0.94 -9.15
N GLY A 21 7.51 0.45 -10.23
CA GLY A 21 7.60 -0.98 -10.53
C GLY A 21 8.37 -1.73 -9.45
N GLY A 22 9.54 -1.21 -9.05
CA GLY A 22 10.33 -1.78 -7.96
C GLY A 22 9.58 -1.81 -6.62
N LEU A 23 8.75 -0.80 -6.31
CA LEU A 23 7.92 -0.80 -5.09
C LEU A 23 6.81 -1.86 -5.13
N VAL A 24 6.21 -2.10 -6.30
CA VAL A 24 5.21 -3.16 -6.49
C VAL A 24 5.86 -4.53 -6.28
N GLU A 25 7.01 -4.77 -6.92
CA GLU A 25 7.76 -6.02 -6.75
C GLU A 25 8.23 -6.21 -5.31
N PHE A 26 8.73 -5.14 -4.68
CA PHE A 26 9.11 -5.14 -3.27
C PHE A 26 7.93 -5.54 -2.38
N ALA A 27 6.76 -4.94 -2.57
CA ALA A 27 5.58 -5.29 -1.80
C ALA A 27 5.19 -6.77 -1.95
N LEU A 28 5.24 -7.32 -3.17
CA LEU A 28 4.97 -8.74 -3.40
C LEU A 28 6.01 -9.64 -2.74
N SER A 29 7.28 -9.23 -2.71
CA SER A 29 8.34 -10.01 -2.04
C SER A 29 8.21 -10.08 -0.52
N LEU A 30 7.46 -9.17 0.10
CA LEU A 30 7.23 -9.19 1.55
C LEU A 30 6.35 -10.35 2.01
N GLU A 31 5.53 -10.91 1.12
CA GLU A 31 4.60 -11.99 1.46
C GLU A 31 4.76 -13.17 0.51
N PRO A 32 5.18 -14.36 1.01
CA PRO A 32 5.27 -15.56 0.20
C PRO A 32 3.94 -15.91 -0.47
N ASN A 33 3.99 -16.33 -1.72
CA ASN A 33 2.80 -16.67 -2.53
C ASN A 33 1.82 -15.51 -2.69
N SER A 34 2.28 -14.27 -2.55
CA SER A 34 1.42 -13.13 -2.81
C SER A 34 1.14 -12.94 -4.29
N GLU A 35 -0.05 -12.41 -4.57
CA GLU A 35 -0.50 -12.09 -5.92
C GLU A 35 -1.21 -10.74 -5.93
N LEU A 36 -1.27 -10.11 -7.10
CA LEU A 36 -2.08 -8.91 -7.32
C LEU A 36 -3.46 -9.30 -7.83
N LYS A 37 -4.50 -8.77 -7.18
CA LYS A 37 -5.88 -8.80 -7.69
C LYS A 37 -6.34 -7.41 -8.03
N SER A 38 -6.99 -7.24 -9.17
CA SER A 38 -7.66 -5.98 -9.51
C SER A 38 -9.04 -5.98 -8.88
N GLU A 39 -9.28 -5.03 -7.99
CA GLU A 39 -10.53 -4.86 -7.25
C GLU A 39 -10.88 -3.36 -7.25
N HIS A 40 -12.04 -2.99 -7.81
CA HIS A 40 -12.54 -1.61 -7.81
C HIS A 40 -11.54 -0.54 -8.32
N GLY A 41 -10.77 -0.85 -9.36
CA GLY A 41 -9.77 0.07 -9.91
C GLY A 41 -8.49 0.20 -9.07
N ARG A 42 -8.24 -0.76 -8.19
CA ARG A 42 -7.00 -0.87 -7.39
C ARG A 42 -6.40 -2.26 -7.57
N TYR A 43 -5.08 -2.34 -7.50
CA TYR A 43 -4.35 -3.60 -7.45
C TYR A 43 -4.03 -3.91 -5.99
N VAL A 44 -4.71 -4.91 -5.45
CA VAL A 44 -4.63 -5.34 -4.06
C VAL A 44 -3.63 -6.48 -3.95
N VAL A 45 -2.68 -6.38 -3.02
CA VAL A 45 -1.83 -7.51 -2.66
C VAL A 45 -2.65 -8.51 -1.86
N ARG A 46 -2.69 -9.76 -2.30
CA ARG A 46 -3.40 -10.88 -1.67
C ARG A 46 -2.39 -12.01 -1.38
N PRO A 47 -2.64 -12.87 -0.39
CA PRO A 47 -3.83 -12.94 0.46
C PRO A 47 -3.91 -11.82 1.51
N LYS A 48 -2.77 -11.20 1.85
CA LYS A 48 -2.70 -10.13 2.85
C LYS A 48 -2.94 -8.76 2.23
N ASN A 49 -4.13 -8.21 2.42
CA ASN A 49 -4.50 -6.86 2.00
C ASN A 49 -3.84 -5.78 2.90
N PHE A 50 -2.50 -5.76 2.93
CA PHE A 50 -1.76 -4.75 3.68
C PHE A 50 -1.43 -3.52 2.82
N VAL A 51 -1.48 -3.65 1.49
CA VAL A 51 -1.22 -2.57 0.54
C VAL A 51 -2.02 -2.74 -0.75
N THR A 52 -2.42 -1.61 -1.34
CA THR A 52 -3.06 -1.53 -2.65
C THR A 52 -2.43 -0.42 -3.48
N PHE A 53 -2.43 -0.58 -4.80
CA PHE A 53 -1.87 0.35 -5.77
C PHE A 53 -2.93 0.87 -6.73
N SER A 54 -2.92 2.18 -7.00
CA SER A 54 -3.71 2.80 -8.06
C SER A 54 -2.81 3.69 -8.91
N VAL A 55 -2.75 3.40 -10.20
CA VAL A 55 -1.93 4.15 -11.16
C VAL A 55 -2.76 5.30 -11.71
N HIS A 56 -2.23 6.53 -11.62
CA HIS A 56 -2.85 7.72 -12.19
C HIS A 56 -1.96 8.30 -13.28
N SER A 57 -2.01 7.71 -14.47
CA SER A 57 -1.20 8.15 -15.61
C SER A 57 -1.72 9.43 -16.28
N SER A 58 -2.97 9.84 -16.01
CA SER A 58 -3.56 11.07 -16.55
C SER A 58 -3.47 12.23 -15.55
N ARG A 59 -3.01 13.40 -16.03
CA ARG A 59 -2.85 14.68 -15.32
C ARG A 59 -1.84 14.70 -14.16
N THR A 60 -1.90 13.73 -13.26
CA THR A 60 -1.12 13.71 -12.01
C THR A 60 0.15 12.87 -12.08
N ASN A 61 0.18 11.86 -12.97
CA ASN A 61 1.38 11.07 -13.28
C ASN A 61 2.03 10.47 -12.02
N ASN A 62 1.21 9.90 -11.14
CA ASN A 62 1.63 9.37 -9.84
C ASN A 62 1.10 7.96 -9.57
N LEU A 63 1.66 7.33 -8.55
CA LEU A 63 1.18 6.08 -7.99
C LEU A 63 0.58 6.36 -6.60
N THR A 64 -0.72 6.13 -6.44
CA THR A 64 -1.36 6.16 -5.12
C THR A 64 -1.17 4.81 -4.45
N VAL A 65 -0.66 4.84 -3.21
CA VAL A 65 -0.48 3.64 -2.38
C VAL A 65 -1.35 3.78 -1.14
N THR A 66 -2.34 2.90 -1.01
CA THR A 66 -3.12 2.75 0.23
C THR A 66 -2.55 1.58 1.01
N MET A 67 -2.37 1.75 2.32
CA MET A 67 -1.66 0.81 3.17
C MET A 67 -2.32 0.68 4.54
N ARG A 68 -2.20 -0.50 5.15
CA ARG A 68 -2.78 -0.80 6.46
C ARG A 68 -2.09 -0.01 7.58
N GLY A 69 -2.88 0.66 8.42
CA GLY A 69 -2.40 1.46 9.55
C GLY A 69 -2.95 2.88 9.52
N ASN A 70 -2.85 3.58 10.64
CA ASN A 70 -3.16 5.01 10.76
C ASN A 70 -1.90 5.85 10.50
N PRO A 71 -2.03 7.13 10.10
CA PRO A 71 -0.87 7.96 9.76
C PRO A 71 0.17 8.08 10.89
N SER A 72 -0.28 8.08 12.14
CA SER A 72 0.59 8.11 13.33
C SER A 72 1.46 6.87 13.53
N GLU A 73 1.21 5.78 12.80
CA GLU A 73 1.99 4.54 12.87
C GLU A 73 3.15 4.50 11.87
N PHE A 74 3.30 5.56 11.06
CA PHE A 74 4.33 5.74 10.04
C PHE A 74 5.27 6.89 10.40
N GLU A 75 6.51 6.80 9.91
CA GLU A 75 7.50 7.86 10.06
C GLU A 75 7.03 9.12 9.34
N HIS A 76 7.14 10.27 10.01
CA HIS A 76 6.81 11.55 9.39
C HIS A 76 8.05 12.05 8.66
N THR A 77 8.01 12.03 7.33
CA THR A 77 9.06 12.62 6.50
C THR A 77 8.48 13.82 5.74
N ALA A 78 9.31 14.84 5.51
CA ALA A 78 8.90 16.01 4.72
C ALA A 78 8.63 15.64 3.26
N GLU A 79 9.25 14.57 2.78
CA GLU A 79 9.23 14.13 1.39
C GLU A 79 7.96 13.35 1.02
N LEU A 80 7.36 12.63 1.98
CA LEU A 80 6.23 11.75 1.71
C LEU A 80 5.11 11.90 2.75
N LEU A 81 4.11 12.69 2.39
CA LEU A 81 2.97 12.94 3.27
C LEU A 81 2.00 11.75 3.29
N VAL A 82 1.92 11.08 4.43
CA VAL A 82 0.91 10.04 4.71
C VAL A 82 -0.37 10.67 5.22
N LYS A 83 -1.50 10.37 4.60
CA LYS A 83 -2.84 10.83 4.97
C LYS A 83 -3.71 9.66 5.43
N LYS A 84 -4.75 9.96 6.21
CA LYS A 84 -5.74 8.96 6.60
C LYS A 84 -6.60 8.55 5.41
N ASP A 85 -6.87 7.25 5.29
CA ASP A 85 -7.86 6.66 4.38
C ASP A 85 -8.93 5.92 5.22
N GLN A 86 -9.88 5.27 4.56
CA GLN A 86 -10.99 4.58 5.21
C GLN A 86 -10.54 3.35 6.03
N ASN A 87 -11.32 2.96 7.04
CA ASN A 87 -11.24 1.65 7.72
C ASN A 87 -9.87 1.26 8.30
N GLY A 88 -9.13 2.24 8.84
CA GLY A 88 -7.81 2.00 9.44
C GLY A 88 -6.71 1.76 8.39
N TYR A 89 -6.87 2.36 7.23
CA TYR A 89 -5.83 2.48 6.22
C TYR A 89 -5.34 3.92 6.14
N SER A 90 -4.17 4.09 5.57
CA SER A 90 -3.54 5.35 5.24
C SER A 90 -3.16 5.35 3.77
N VAL A 91 -2.92 6.53 3.21
CA VAL A 91 -2.61 6.71 1.79
C VAL A 91 -1.49 7.71 1.61
N PHE A 92 -0.59 7.44 0.66
CA PHE A 92 0.36 8.41 0.14
C PHE A 92 0.37 8.37 -1.39
N ARG A 93 0.98 9.38 -2.00
CA ARG A 93 1.22 9.45 -3.44
C ARG A 93 2.71 9.47 -3.69
N LEU A 94 3.18 8.55 -4.52
CA LEU A 94 4.53 8.56 -5.05
C LEU A 94 4.51 9.40 -6.32
N GLU A 95 5.18 10.56 -6.27
CA GLU A 95 5.22 11.56 -7.33
C GLU A 95 6.65 11.80 -7.82
N GLU A 96 7.65 11.57 -6.95
CA GLU A 96 9.07 11.83 -7.23
C GLU A 96 9.96 10.67 -6.80
N ILE A 97 11.09 10.49 -7.48
CA ILE A 97 12.03 9.38 -7.23
C ILE A 97 12.61 9.42 -5.79
N GLY A 98 12.85 10.61 -5.26
CA GLY A 98 13.41 10.80 -3.90
C GLY A 98 12.55 10.17 -2.79
N GLN A 99 11.26 9.98 -3.03
CA GLN A 99 10.32 9.41 -2.06
C GLN A 99 10.44 7.89 -1.91
N LEU A 100 11.25 7.21 -2.74
CA LEU A 100 11.36 5.75 -2.78
C LEU A 100 11.67 5.13 -1.41
N ALA A 101 12.65 5.69 -0.69
CA ALA A 101 13.08 5.14 0.59
C ALA A 101 11.96 5.20 1.64
N ALA A 102 11.29 6.36 1.77
CA ALA A 102 10.16 6.53 2.66
C ALA A 102 8.99 5.61 2.28
N ALA A 103 8.67 5.52 0.98
CA ALA A 103 7.60 4.67 0.47
C ALA A 103 7.85 3.19 0.80
N ALA A 104 9.07 2.68 0.58
CA ALA A 104 9.44 1.30 0.90
C ALA A 104 9.33 1.02 2.41
N ASN A 105 9.82 1.93 3.26
CA ASN A 105 9.70 1.81 4.71
C ASN A 105 8.25 1.76 5.17
N HIS A 106 7.38 2.60 4.60
CA HIS A 106 5.95 2.61 4.92
C HIS A 106 5.24 1.32 4.49
N ILE A 107 5.53 0.79 3.30
CA ILE A 107 4.97 -0.50 2.84
C ILE A 107 5.41 -1.64 3.77
N LYS A 108 6.70 -1.70 4.12
CA LYS A 108 7.23 -2.70 5.08
C LYS A 108 6.54 -2.57 6.45
N ARG A 109 6.33 -1.34 6.92
CA ARG A 109 5.63 -1.08 8.17
C ARG A 109 4.18 -1.55 8.11
N ALA A 110 3.46 -1.29 7.03
CA ALA A 110 2.08 -1.73 6.84
C ALA A 110 1.95 -3.26 6.85
N HIS A 111 2.88 -3.97 6.22
CA HIS A 111 2.96 -5.44 6.30
C HIS A 111 3.13 -5.92 7.74
N THR A 112 4.04 -5.31 8.50
CA THR A 112 4.24 -5.60 9.93
C THR A 112 2.99 -5.33 10.76
N LEU A 113 2.28 -4.22 10.49
CA LEU A 113 1.04 -3.86 11.19
C LEU A 113 -0.09 -4.85 10.87
N PHE A 114 -0.19 -5.30 9.63
CA PHE A 114 -1.16 -6.31 9.22
C PHE A 114 -0.93 -7.62 9.98
N ASP A 115 0.32 -8.09 10.06
CA ASP A 115 0.66 -9.33 10.76
C ASP A 115 0.45 -9.25 12.28
N ARG A 116 0.77 -8.12 12.90
CA ARG A 116 0.46 -7.85 14.32
C ARG A 116 -1.05 -7.73 14.57
N GLY A 117 -1.80 -7.22 13.61
CA GLY A 117 -3.25 -7.07 13.70
C GLY A 117 -3.99 -8.41 13.73
N ARG A 118 -3.45 -9.44 13.06
CA ARG A 118 -4.01 -10.80 13.04
C ARG A 118 -3.95 -11.51 14.39
N THR A 119 -3.02 -11.13 15.26
CA THR A 119 -2.83 -11.75 16.58
C THR A 119 -3.57 -11.05 17.71
N ARG A 120 -4.34 -9.98 17.44
CA ARG A 120 -5.21 -9.38 18.46
C ARG A 120 -6.36 -10.34 18.75
N PRO A 121 -6.48 -10.90 19.97
CA PRO A 121 -7.68 -11.64 20.33
C PRO A 121 -8.86 -10.68 20.21
N ILE A 122 -9.87 -11.06 19.43
CA ILE A 122 -11.16 -10.35 19.41
C ILE A 122 -11.67 -10.45 20.85
N LYS A 123 -11.61 -9.35 21.59
CA LYS A 123 -12.19 -9.27 22.93
C LYS A 123 -13.69 -9.39 22.71
N ALA A 124 -14.24 -10.60 22.86
CA ALA A 124 -15.67 -10.84 22.79
C ALA A 124 -16.33 -9.88 23.77
N VAL A 125 -17.12 -8.94 23.24
CA VAL A 125 -17.93 -8.04 24.05
C VAL A 125 -18.95 -8.94 24.74
N LYS A 126 -18.78 -9.17 26.05
CA LYS A 126 -19.82 -9.79 26.86
C LYS A 126 -20.97 -8.79 26.91
N THR A 127 -22.01 -9.03 26.13
CA THR A 127 -23.30 -8.38 26.32
C THR A 127 -23.74 -8.71 27.74
N VAL A 128 -23.75 -7.72 28.61
CA VAL A 128 -24.40 -7.83 29.92
C VAL A 128 -25.87 -7.61 29.64
N GLU A 129 -26.66 -8.68 29.69
CA GLU A 129 -28.12 -8.57 29.77
C GLU A 129 -28.46 -7.92 31.11
N ILE A 130 -29.21 -6.81 31.06
CA ILE A 130 -29.75 -6.09 32.21
C ILE A 130 -31.13 -6.66 32.52
#